data_AF-A0A4Q6B250-F1
#
_entry.id   AF-A0A4Q6B250-F1
#
_cell.length_a   1.000
_cell.length_b   1.000
_cell.length_c   1.000
_cell.angle_alpha   90.00
_cell.angle_beta   90.00
_cell.angle_gamma   90.00
#
_symmetry.space_group_name_H-M   'P 1'
#
loop_
_entity.id
_entity.type
_entity.pdbx_description
1 polymer ?
#
loop_
_entity_poly.entity_id
_entity_poly.type
_entity_poly.pdbx_seq_one_letter_code
_entity_poly.pdbx_strand_id
1 'polypeptide(L)'
;MKAFKGGKSGNGKDKNDPNLLRVIKEYEQKGKKVRVNESDKKYSAMLLDLISPYHEAVPDAEELEWLLELAVIAWNIATIKKELGNVGNVMLKETKEELKDDKEAIKLIEKLIKDKTKKFGKEDFLIRDLKLNEDENGVFVIATAMPFSEFLLQDMDEEEANDEDDWDDEMNFLPGYINRNGFSLVPKQPFIEWMQRLEGNSLFPVEITETPVYLLAEKESNEAVEAWLKKNFDTVFRRQLESWHTDEKEWPKNRTYKMFSEWFDVKHHSMVFDLEDFPVDKDIE
;
A
#
# COMPACT_ATOMS: atom_id res chain seq x y z
N MET A 1 -26.95 -45.58 26.42
CA MET A 1 -25.90 -45.60 27.47
C MET A 1 -25.17 -44.26 27.50
N LYS A 2 -24.59 -43.95 28.66
CA LYS A 2 -24.07 -42.66 29.13
C LYS A 2 -22.97 -42.01 28.27
N ALA A 3 -22.82 -40.72 28.55
CA ALA A 3 -21.81 -39.75 28.12
C ALA A 3 -20.34 -40.18 28.24
N PHE A 4 -19.50 -39.58 27.39
CA PHE A 4 -18.07 -39.38 27.61
C PHE A 4 -17.75 -37.88 27.57
N LYS A 5 -16.88 -37.47 28.52
CA LYS A 5 -16.45 -36.11 28.85
C LYS A 5 -15.39 -35.58 27.86
N GLY A 6 -15.32 -34.26 27.73
CA GLY A 6 -14.52 -33.57 26.73
C GLY A 6 -13.00 -33.52 26.94
N GLY A 7 -12.34 -32.94 25.93
CA GLY A 7 -10.96 -32.49 25.98
C GLY A 7 -10.31 -32.24 24.61
N LYS A 8 -10.19 -30.94 24.26
CA LYS A 8 -9.22 -30.26 23.36
C LYS A 8 -9.48 -30.17 21.85
N SER A 9 -9.02 -29.02 21.36
CA SER A 9 -9.24 -28.31 20.10
C SER A 9 -8.82 -29.07 18.84
N GLY A 10 -9.50 -28.73 17.74
CA GLY A 10 -9.05 -29.04 16.38
C GLY A 10 -10.22 -29.42 15.48
N ASN A 11 -10.38 -28.64 14.41
CA ASN A 11 -11.03 -28.94 13.14
C ASN A 11 -12.38 -29.70 13.10
N GLY A 12 -13.32 -29.08 12.38
CA GLY A 12 -14.18 -29.83 11.46
C GLY A 12 -15.67 -29.77 11.76
N LYS A 13 -16.39 -29.18 10.80
CA LYS A 13 -17.76 -29.52 10.40
C LYS A 13 -18.86 -29.27 11.44
N ASP A 14 -19.34 -28.02 11.53
CA ASP A 14 -20.72 -27.82 11.99
C ASP A 14 -21.68 -27.85 10.78
N LYS A 15 -22.32 -29.01 10.59
CA LYS A 15 -23.38 -29.24 9.59
C LYS A 15 -24.76 -28.83 10.12
N ASN A 16 -24.87 -28.24 11.32
CA ASN A 16 -26.14 -28.09 12.01
C ASN A 16 -26.56 -26.63 12.30
N ASP A 17 -26.16 -25.68 11.45
CA ASP A 17 -26.77 -24.34 11.48
C ASP A 17 -28.29 -24.47 11.24
N PRO A 18 -29.15 -24.11 12.21
CA PRO A 18 -30.59 -24.32 12.13
C PRO A 18 -31.27 -23.57 10.98
N ASN A 19 -30.71 -22.44 10.53
CA ASN A 19 -31.24 -21.65 9.41
C ASN A 19 -30.80 -22.23 8.07
N LEU A 20 -29.56 -22.70 7.97
CA LEU A 20 -29.04 -23.45 6.82
C LEU A 20 -29.80 -24.77 6.62
N LEU A 21 -30.07 -25.50 7.71
CA LEU A 21 -30.84 -26.73 7.70
C LEU A 21 -32.30 -26.52 7.26
N ARG A 22 -32.86 -25.32 7.47
CA ARG A 22 -34.23 -24.98 7.05
C ARG A 22 -34.32 -24.76 5.54
N VAL A 23 -33.42 -23.95 4.98
CA VAL A 23 -33.33 -23.69 3.53
C VAL A 23 -33.00 -24.98 2.76
N ILE A 24 -32.09 -25.81 3.29
CA ILE A 24 -31.78 -27.13 2.72
C ILE A 24 -33.00 -28.07 2.78
N LYS A 25 -33.70 -28.16 3.93
CA LYS A 25 -34.87 -29.05 4.08
C LYS A 25 -36.05 -28.68 3.17
N GLU A 26 -36.31 -27.40 2.96
CA GLU A 26 -37.45 -26.94 2.15
C GLU A 26 -37.23 -27.16 0.65
N TYR A 27 -35.98 -27.06 0.18
CA TYR A 27 -35.62 -27.45 -1.18
C TYR A 27 -35.63 -28.99 -1.35
N GLU A 28 -35.13 -29.74 -0.36
CA GLU A 28 -35.15 -31.21 -0.38
C GLU A 28 -36.59 -31.77 -0.42
N GLN A 29 -37.55 -31.11 0.23
CA GLN A 29 -38.98 -31.46 0.19
C GLN A 29 -39.63 -31.20 -1.17
N LYS A 30 -39.06 -30.33 -2.00
CA LYS A 30 -39.47 -30.05 -3.38
C LYS A 30 -38.64 -30.84 -4.42
N GLY A 31 -37.81 -31.78 -3.97
CA GLY A 31 -36.99 -32.63 -4.83
C GLY A 31 -35.69 -31.99 -5.35
N LYS A 32 -35.30 -30.82 -4.83
CA LYS A 32 -34.13 -30.04 -5.25
C LYS A 32 -33.10 -29.94 -4.12
N LYS A 33 -31.80 -29.96 -4.40
CA LYS A 33 -30.75 -29.94 -3.37
C LYS A 33 -29.91 -28.67 -3.48
N VAL A 34 -30.03 -27.78 -2.48
CA VAL A 34 -29.09 -26.67 -2.30
C VAL A 34 -27.84 -27.21 -1.62
N ARG A 35 -26.68 -26.99 -2.25
CA ARG A 35 -25.37 -27.35 -1.69
C ARG A 35 -24.60 -26.05 -1.37
N VAL A 36 -23.56 -26.14 -0.55
CA VAL A 36 -22.61 -25.04 -0.27
C VAL A 36 -21.18 -25.60 -0.34
N ASN A 37 -20.20 -24.75 -0.66
CA ASN A 37 -18.79 -25.12 -0.79
C ASN A 37 -18.21 -25.72 0.51
N GLU A 38 -17.21 -26.59 0.39
CA GLU A 38 -16.49 -27.27 1.47
C GLU A 38 -15.32 -26.43 2.05
N SER A 39 -15.40 -25.09 2.03
CA SER A 39 -14.43 -24.25 2.75
C SER A 39 -14.77 -24.17 4.25
N ASP A 40 -13.76 -24.11 5.12
CA ASP A 40 -13.94 -24.10 6.59
C ASP A 40 -14.80 -22.92 7.10
N LYS A 41 -14.92 -21.84 6.31
CA LYS A 41 -15.89 -20.74 6.52
C LYS A 41 -16.97 -20.75 5.44
N LYS A 42 -18.24 -20.58 5.84
CA LYS A 42 -19.43 -20.62 4.95
C LYS A 42 -19.89 -19.23 4.53
N TYR A 43 -19.10 -18.52 3.73
CA TYR A 43 -19.39 -17.13 3.34
C TYR A 43 -20.74 -16.95 2.66
N SER A 44 -21.09 -17.83 1.71
CA SER A 44 -22.39 -17.79 1.05
C SER A 44 -23.55 -18.02 2.02
N ALA A 45 -23.38 -18.84 3.05
CA ALA A 45 -24.39 -19.01 4.10
C ALA A 45 -24.58 -17.74 4.93
N MET A 46 -23.50 -17.01 5.24
CA MET A 46 -23.58 -15.74 5.96
C MET A 46 -24.28 -14.66 5.13
N LEU A 47 -24.02 -14.59 3.82
CA LEU A 47 -24.71 -13.66 2.92
C LEU A 47 -26.20 -14.01 2.79
N LEU A 48 -26.54 -15.29 2.60
CA LEU A 48 -27.94 -15.75 2.57
C LEU A 48 -28.67 -15.45 3.89
N ASP A 49 -28.01 -15.64 5.03
CA ASP A 49 -28.55 -15.36 6.35
C ASP A 49 -28.66 -13.85 6.63
N LEU A 50 -27.82 -13.02 5.98
CA LEU A 50 -27.89 -11.57 6.03
C LEU A 50 -29.08 -11.03 5.22
N ILE A 51 -29.34 -11.58 4.03
CA ILE A 51 -30.47 -11.13 3.18
C ILE A 51 -31.81 -11.74 3.60
N SER A 52 -31.81 -12.79 4.42
CA SER A 52 -33.03 -13.50 4.82
C SER A 52 -34.19 -12.65 5.36
N PRO A 53 -33.99 -11.51 6.04
CA PRO A 53 -35.08 -10.64 6.47
C PRO A 53 -35.71 -9.79 5.35
N TYR A 54 -35.10 -9.77 4.16
CA TYR A 54 -35.40 -8.85 3.06
C TYR A 54 -36.15 -9.50 1.90
N HIS A 55 -36.55 -10.76 2.05
CA HIS A 55 -37.41 -11.47 1.12
C HIS A 55 -38.43 -12.34 1.90
N GLU A 56 -39.68 -12.39 1.46
CA GLU A 56 -40.76 -13.11 2.17
C GLU A 56 -40.88 -14.58 1.75
N ALA A 57 -40.53 -14.88 0.50
CA ALA A 57 -40.45 -16.20 -0.07
C ALA A 57 -39.05 -16.43 -0.63
N VAL A 58 -38.74 -17.67 -1.04
CA VAL A 58 -37.51 -17.94 -1.79
C VAL A 58 -37.49 -17.06 -3.04
N PRO A 59 -36.52 -16.13 -3.18
CA PRO A 59 -36.44 -15.25 -4.33
C PRO A 59 -36.18 -16.05 -5.60
N ASP A 60 -36.60 -15.52 -6.74
CA ASP A 60 -36.12 -16.04 -8.03
C ASP A 60 -34.64 -15.71 -8.24
N ALA A 61 -34.04 -16.18 -9.33
CA ALA A 61 -32.61 -16.04 -9.56
C ALA A 61 -32.18 -14.57 -9.68
N GLU A 62 -32.99 -13.73 -10.34
CA GLU A 62 -32.70 -12.31 -10.58
C GLU A 62 -32.81 -11.50 -9.29
N GLU A 63 -33.87 -11.73 -8.50
CA GLU A 63 -34.03 -11.11 -7.19
C GLU A 63 -32.94 -11.58 -6.22
N LEU A 64 -32.57 -12.86 -6.25
CA LEU A 64 -31.50 -13.41 -5.41
C LEU A 64 -30.14 -12.80 -5.74
N GLU A 65 -29.82 -12.67 -7.03
CA GLU A 65 -28.59 -12.04 -7.51
C GLU A 65 -28.50 -10.61 -7.00
N TRP A 66 -29.53 -9.81 -7.26
CA TRP A 66 -29.60 -8.41 -6.82
C TRP A 66 -29.45 -8.26 -5.30
N LEU A 67 -30.15 -9.08 -4.50
CA LEU A 67 -30.03 -9.06 -3.05
C LEU A 67 -28.61 -9.39 -2.58
N LEU A 68 -27.96 -10.38 -3.19
CA LEU A 68 -26.61 -10.82 -2.82
C LEU A 68 -25.55 -9.80 -3.24
N GLU A 69 -25.67 -9.15 -4.40
CA GLU A 69 -24.79 -8.07 -4.83
C GLU A 69 -24.79 -6.91 -3.81
N LEU A 70 -25.98 -6.45 -3.42
CA LEU A 70 -26.12 -5.41 -2.41
C LEU A 70 -25.62 -5.86 -1.03
N ALA A 71 -25.79 -7.14 -0.69
CA ALA A 71 -25.25 -7.71 0.55
C ALA A 71 -23.72 -7.75 0.57
N VAL A 72 -23.07 -8.04 -0.56
CA VAL A 72 -21.61 -8.00 -0.71
C VAL A 72 -21.10 -6.57 -0.52
N ILE A 73 -21.70 -5.59 -1.20
CA ILE A 73 -21.35 -4.17 -1.05
C ILE A 73 -21.49 -3.73 0.41
N ALA A 74 -22.64 -4.01 1.02
CA ALA A 74 -22.89 -3.70 2.42
C ALA A 74 -21.92 -4.40 3.38
N TRP A 75 -21.57 -5.65 3.10
CA TRP A 75 -20.61 -6.42 3.89
C TRP A 75 -19.25 -5.76 3.91
N ASN A 76 -18.71 -5.46 2.72
CA ASN A 76 -17.38 -4.89 2.56
C ASN A 76 -17.30 -3.50 3.16
N ILE A 77 -18.28 -2.62 2.90
CA ILE A 77 -18.35 -1.28 3.50
C ILE A 77 -18.39 -1.38 5.04
N ALA A 78 -19.19 -2.29 5.59
CA ALA A 78 -19.28 -2.46 7.04
C ALA A 78 -17.97 -2.98 7.66
N THR A 79 -17.25 -3.89 6.99
CA THR A 79 -15.91 -4.33 7.41
C THR A 79 -14.92 -3.17 7.36
N ILE A 80 -14.81 -2.47 6.23
CA ILE A 80 -13.85 -1.37 6.05
C ILE A 80 -14.14 -0.22 7.02
N LYS A 81 -15.42 0.08 7.28
CA LYS A 81 -15.80 1.08 8.29
C LYS A 81 -15.38 0.68 9.71
N LYS A 82 -15.44 -0.61 10.05
CA LYS A 82 -14.99 -1.12 11.35
C LYS A 82 -13.47 -1.01 11.50
N GLU A 83 -12.72 -1.34 10.45
CA GLU A 83 -11.26 -1.42 10.51
C GLU A 83 -10.56 -0.07 10.22
N LEU A 84 -11.08 0.75 9.30
CA LEU A 84 -10.48 2.01 8.83
C LEU A 84 -11.33 3.27 9.08
N GLY A 85 -12.48 3.15 9.74
CA GLY A 85 -13.30 4.29 10.16
C GLY A 85 -13.80 5.15 8.99
N ASN A 86 -13.12 6.28 8.74
CA ASN A 86 -13.52 7.28 7.74
C ASN A 86 -13.52 6.73 6.31
N VAL A 87 -12.62 5.81 5.96
CA VAL A 87 -12.56 5.23 4.61
C VAL A 87 -13.87 4.54 4.26
N GLY A 88 -14.43 3.75 5.19
CA GLY A 88 -15.74 3.11 4.96
C GLY A 88 -16.90 4.11 4.86
N ASN A 89 -16.79 5.31 5.45
CA ASN A 89 -17.79 6.37 5.26
C ASN A 89 -17.68 7.01 3.87
N VAL A 90 -16.47 7.15 3.34
CA VAL A 90 -16.22 7.65 1.98
C VAL A 90 -16.78 6.67 0.96
N MET A 91 -16.45 5.38 1.08
CA MET A 91 -16.99 4.33 0.20
C MET A 91 -18.53 4.31 0.20
N LEU A 92 -19.17 4.39 1.38
CA LEU A 92 -20.62 4.47 1.45
C LEU A 92 -21.19 5.71 0.73
N LYS A 93 -20.48 6.84 0.77
CA LYS A 93 -20.90 8.06 0.08
C LYS A 93 -20.79 7.89 -1.44
N GLU A 94 -19.70 7.30 -1.91
CA GLU A 94 -19.46 7.05 -3.34
C GLU A 94 -20.47 6.05 -3.91
N THR A 95 -20.67 4.91 -3.24
CA THR A 95 -21.71 3.93 -3.61
C THR A 95 -23.10 4.57 -3.71
N LYS A 96 -23.43 5.51 -2.83
CA LYS A 96 -24.72 6.22 -2.88
C LYS A 96 -24.83 7.19 -4.07
N GLU A 97 -23.73 7.78 -4.48
CA GLU A 97 -23.71 8.66 -5.66
C GLU A 97 -23.82 7.84 -6.95
N GLU A 98 -23.16 6.68 -7.00
CA GLU A 98 -23.28 5.72 -8.11
C GLU A 98 -24.70 5.19 -8.26
N LEU A 99 -25.34 4.84 -7.14
CA LEU A 99 -26.71 4.31 -7.09
C LEU A 99 -27.79 5.41 -6.94
N LYS A 100 -27.49 6.67 -7.26
CA LYS A 100 -28.40 7.81 -6.98
C LYS A 100 -29.82 7.66 -7.55
N ASP A 101 -29.96 6.92 -8.65
CA ASP A 101 -31.23 6.67 -9.30
C ASP A 101 -31.97 5.44 -8.72
N ASP A 102 -31.29 4.58 -7.96
CA ASP A 102 -31.86 3.42 -7.27
C ASP A 102 -31.95 3.66 -5.75
N LYS A 103 -33.00 4.38 -5.36
CA LYS A 103 -33.26 4.71 -3.95
C LYS A 103 -33.57 3.49 -3.10
N GLU A 104 -34.07 2.40 -3.67
CA GLU A 104 -34.38 1.19 -2.91
C GLU A 104 -33.11 0.39 -2.61
N ALA A 105 -32.17 0.29 -3.57
CA ALA A 105 -30.84 -0.28 -3.33
C ALA A 105 -30.09 0.47 -2.24
N ILE A 106 -30.08 1.82 -2.28
CA ILE A 106 -29.43 2.64 -1.23
C ILE A 106 -30.02 2.35 0.15
N LYS A 107 -31.36 2.35 0.27
CA LYS A 107 -32.03 2.04 1.55
C LYS A 107 -31.70 0.63 2.03
N LEU A 108 -31.61 -0.33 1.12
CA LEU A 108 -31.31 -1.71 1.45
C LEU A 108 -29.85 -1.87 1.92
N ILE A 109 -28.88 -1.29 1.22
CA ILE A 109 -27.46 -1.27 1.63
C ILE A 109 -27.31 -0.71 3.05
N GLU A 110 -27.97 0.41 3.37
CA GLU A 110 -27.90 1.00 4.71
C GLU A 110 -28.46 0.08 5.81
N LYS A 111 -29.50 -0.70 5.50
CA LYS A 111 -30.06 -1.68 6.44
C LYS A 111 -29.14 -2.90 6.57
N LEU A 112 -28.62 -3.41 5.46
CA LEU A 112 -27.68 -4.53 5.41
C LEU A 112 -26.37 -4.20 6.15
N ILE A 113 -25.84 -2.98 6.05
CA ILE A 113 -24.66 -2.53 6.83
C ILE A 113 -24.93 -2.63 8.33
N LYS A 114 -26.10 -2.16 8.78
CA LYS A 114 -26.50 -2.22 10.21
C LYS A 114 -26.64 -3.66 10.67
N ASP A 115 -27.29 -4.50 9.89
CA ASP A 115 -27.51 -5.91 10.22
C ASP A 115 -26.23 -6.73 10.20
N LYS A 116 -25.35 -6.50 9.22
CA LYS A 116 -24.02 -7.11 9.16
C LYS A 116 -23.21 -6.73 10.40
N THR A 117 -23.19 -5.45 10.76
CA THR A 117 -22.48 -4.96 11.96
C THR A 117 -23.02 -5.63 13.23
N LYS A 118 -24.34 -5.76 13.34
CA LYS A 118 -25.01 -6.36 14.51
C LYS A 118 -24.78 -7.87 14.61
N LYS A 119 -24.91 -8.59 13.50
CA LYS A 119 -24.96 -10.06 13.46
C LYS A 119 -23.59 -10.69 13.24
N PHE A 120 -22.77 -10.05 12.40
CA PHE A 120 -21.47 -10.53 11.94
C PHE A 120 -20.34 -9.54 12.27
N GLY A 121 -20.49 -8.69 13.29
CA GLY A 121 -19.51 -7.65 13.63
C GLY A 121 -18.13 -8.18 14.07
N LYS A 122 -18.02 -9.48 14.39
CA LYS A 122 -16.74 -10.14 14.66
C LYS A 122 -16.00 -10.56 13.39
N GLU A 123 -16.71 -10.69 12.27
CA GLU A 123 -16.12 -11.09 11.00
C GLU A 123 -15.36 -9.91 10.39
N ASP A 124 -14.12 -10.18 10.00
CA ASP A 124 -13.08 -9.23 9.58
C ASP A 124 -12.57 -9.55 8.17
N PHE A 125 -13.41 -10.13 7.31
CA PHE A 125 -13.07 -10.43 5.92
C PHE A 125 -13.92 -9.61 4.95
N LEU A 126 -13.40 -9.46 3.73
CA LEU A 126 -14.08 -8.91 2.57
C LEU A 126 -14.48 -10.02 1.61
N ILE A 127 -15.66 -9.93 1.03
CA ILE A 127 -16.07 -10.81 -0.06
C ILE A 127 -15.39 -10.32 -1.35
N ARG A 128 -14.65 -11.21 -2.03
CA ARG A 128 -13.89 -10.93 -3.26
C ARG A 128 -14.68 -11.27 -4.52
N ASP A 129 -15.35 -12.42 -4.51
CA ASP A 129 -16.08 -12.94 -5.67
C ASP A 129 -17.38 -13.57 -5.20
N LEU A 130 -18.43 -13.41 -6.00
CA LEU A 130 -19.73 -14.01 -5.83
C LEU A 130 -20.17 -14.58 -7.17
N LYS A 131 -20.48 -15.88 -7.20
CA LYS A 131 -21.01 -16.56 -8.39
C LYS A 131 -22.31 -17.26 -8.06
N LEU A 132 -23.31 -17.01 -8.88
CA LEU A 132 -24.54 -17.78 -8.92
C LEU A 132 -24.43 -18.77 -10.09
N ASN A 133 -24.49 -20.06 -9.76
CA ASN A 133 -24.56 -21.12 -10.75
C ASN A 133 -25.95 -21.72 -10.71
N GLU A 134 -26.53 -21.98 -11.88
CA GLU A 134 -27.79 -22.72 -11.98
C GLU A 134 -27.55 -24.09 -12.61
N ASP A 135 -28.11 -25.13 -12.00
CA ASP A 135 -28.12 -26.49 -12.54
C ASP A 135 -29.52 -27.14 -12.42
N GLU A 136 -29.64 -28.39 -12.87
CA GLU A 136 -30.87 -29.18 -12.78
C GLU A 136 -31.42 -29.34 -11.34
N ASN A 137 -30.58 -29.09 -10.33
CA ASN A 137 -30.89 -29.20 -8.91
C ASN A 137 -31.18 -27.83 -8.24
N GLY A 138 -31.00 -26.71 -8.94
CA GLY A 138 -31.35 -25.35 -8.49
C GLY A 138 -30.20 -24.34 -8.61
N VAL A 139 -30.28 -23.26 -7.83
CA VAL A 139 -29.26 -22.20 -7.78
C VAL A 139 -28.27 -22.50 -6.66
N PHE A 140 -26.98 -22.31 -6.94
CA PHE A 140 -25.85 -22.51 -6.04
C PHE A 140 -25.04 -21.22 -5.95
N VAL A 141 -24.82 -20.75 -4.71
CA VAL A 141 -24.07 -19.52 -4.44
C VAL A 141 -22.67 -19.84 -3.96
N ILE A 142 -21.68 -19.37 -4.70
CA ILE A 142 -20.26 -19.44 -4.34
C ILE A 142 -19.84 -18.04 -3.95
N ALA A 143 -19.34 -17.88 -2.73
CA ALA A 143 -18.66 -16.66 -2.32
C ALA A 143 -17.23 -17.01 -1.93
N THR A 144 -16.27 -16.25 -2.44
CA THR A 144 -14.89 -16.25 -1.95
C THR A 144 -14.66 -14.98 -1.15
N ALA A 145 -13.81 -15.09 -0.15
CA ALA A 145 -13.52 -13.98 0.74
C ALA A 145 -12.07 -14.02 1.18
N MET A 146 -11.59 -12.87 1.62
CA MET A 146 -10.23 -12.63 2.03
C MET A 146 -10.23 -11.92 3.39
N PRO A 147 -9.39 -12.34 4.35
CA PRO A 147 -9.16 -11.57 5.57
C PRO A 147 -8.83 -10.11 5.23
N PHE A 148 -9.37 -9.16 5.98
CA PHE A 148 -9.11 -7.74 5.75
C PHE A 148 -7.62 -7.40 5.85
N SER A 149 -6.88 -8.07 6.73
CA SER A 149 -5.43 -7.93 6.80
C SER A 149 -4.71 -8.39 5.54
N GLU A 150 -5.20 -9.44 4.87
CA GLU A 150 -4.63 -9.94 3.62
C GLU A 150 -5.03 -9.04 2.44
N PHE A 151 -6.24 -8.46 2.47
CA PHE A 151 -6.64 -7.42 1.53
C PHE A 151 -5.73 -6.19 1.62
N LEU A 152 -5.42 -5.71 2.83
CA LEU A 152 -4.48 -4.60 3.02
C LEU A 152 -3.09 -4.95 2.51
N LEU A 153 -2.61 -6.17 2.77
CA LEU A 153 -1.32 -6.62 2.25
C LEU A 153 -1.34 -6.76 0.73
N GLN A 154 -2.44 -7.18 0.12
CA GLN A 154 -2.54 -7.28 -1.33
C GLN A 154 -2.71 -5.93 -2.01
N ASP A 155 -3.42 -4.98 -1.41
CA ASP A 155 -3.46 -3.61 -1.95
C ASP A 155 -2.07 -2.97 -1.83
N MET A 156 -1.33 -3.25 -0.74
CA MET A 156 0.08 -2.84 -0.60
C MET A 156 1.01 -3.60 -1.55
N ASP A 157 0.81 -4.90 -1.78
CA ASP A 157 1.62 -5.75 -2.67
C ASP A 157 1.25 -5.50 -4.15
N GLU A 158 0.03 -5.09 -4.49
CA GLU A 158 -0.39 -4.68 -5.84
C GLU A 158 0.03 -3.24 -6.15
N GLU A 159 0.18 -2.39 -5.13
CA GLU A 159 1.02 -1.18 -5.22
C GLU A 159 2.48 -1.61 -5.47
N GLU A 160 3.11 -2.44 -4.61
CA GLU A 160 4.51 -2.91 -4.78
C GLU A 160 4.78 -3.76 -6.06
N ALA A 161 3.77 -4.40 -6.66
CA ALA A 161 3.90 -5.23 -7.88
C ALA A 161 3.52 -4.47 -9.16
N ASN A 162 2.74 -3.39 -9.08
CA ASN A 162 2.79 -2.37 -10.12
C ASN A 162 4.08 -1.56 -10.02
N ASP A 163 4.70 -1.50 -8.84
CA ASP A 163 6.00 -0.86 -8.63
C ASP A 163 7.19 -1.62 -9.25
N GLU A 164 7.06 -2.82 -9.83
CA GLU A 164 8.20 -3.36 -10.61
C GLU A 164 8.50 -2.52 -11.86
N ASP A 165 7.53 -1.75 -12.37
CA ASP A 165 7.74 -0.68 -13.37
C ASP A 165 7.48 0.75 -12.83
N ASP A 166 6.90 0.91 -11.61
CA ASP A 166 6.52 2.20 -11.00
C ASP A 166 7.38 2.67 -9.80
N TRP A 167 8.61 2.16 -9.60
CA TRP A 167 9.58 2.82 -8.68
C TRP A 167 9.80 4.33 -9.02
N ASP A 168 9.45 4.77 -10.24
CA ASP A 168 9.45 6.18 -10.65
C ASP A 168 8.18 6.96 -10.22
N ASP A 169 7.03 6.30 -10.04
CA ASP A 169 5.72 6.95 -9.85
C ASP A 169 5.29 7.08 -8.38
N GLU A 170 5.75 6.21 -7.46
CA GLU A 170 5.50 6.41 -6.02
C GLU A 170 6.26 7.63 -5.46
N MET A 171 7.38 7.99 -6.11
CA MET A 171 8.10 9.24 -5.85
C MET A 171 7.35 10.48 -6.41
N ASN A 172 6.43 10.30 -7.37
CA ASN A 172 5.63 11.38 -7.95
C ASN A 172 4.47 11.85 -7.04
N PHE A 173 4.17 11.15 -5.95
CA PHE A 173 3.17 11.59 -4.96
C PHE A 173 3.67 12.70 -4.01
N LEU A 174 4.99 12.96 -3.99
CA LEU A 174 5.55 14.18 -3.45
C LEU A 174 5.75 15.14 -4.65
N PRO A 175 4.88 16.15 -4.85
CA PRO A 175 5.04 17.08 -5.97
C PRO A 175 6.47 17.63 -5.96
N GLY A 176 7.21 17.34 -7.03
CA GLY A 176 8.58 17.80 -7.21
C GLY A 176 9.67 16.74 -7.27
N TYR A 177 9.43 15.43 -7.15
CA TYR A 177 10.53 14.47 -7.33
C TYR A 177 11.21 14.61 -8.70
N ILE A 178 12.54 14.53 -8.72
CA ILE A 178 13.33 14.53 -9.96
C ILE A 178 14.26 13.32 -10.00
N ASN A 179 14.40 12.71 -11.19
CA ASN A 179 15.26 11.55 -11.48
C ASN A 179 16.76 11.91 -11.43
N ARG A 180 17.23 12.32 -10.24
CA ARG A 180 18.60 12.72 -9.95
C ARG A 180 18.98 12.15 -8.60
N ASN A 181 20.20 11.62 -8.49
CA ASN A 181 20.81 11.45 -7.19
C ASN A 181 21.61 12.70 -6.83
N GLY A 182 21.63 13.03 -5.55
CA GLY A 182 22.51 14.04 -4.97
C GLY A 182 23.66 13.39 -4.19
N PHE A 183 24.80 14.06 -4.11
CA PHE A 183 25.74 13.84 -3.03
C PHE A 183 26.33 15.15 -2.52
N SER A 184 26.67 15.20 -1.24
CA SER A 184 27.44 16.31 -0.65
C SER A 184 28.73 15.79 -0.04
N LEU A 185 29.73 16.68 0.05
CA LEU A 185 31.04 16.36 0.60
C LEU A 185 31.17 16.97 1.99
N VAL A 186 31.19 16.12 3.01
CA VAL A 186 31.40 16.55 4.39
C VAL A 186 32.91 16.65 4.62
N PRO A 187 33.47 17.83 4.90
CA PRO A 187 34.89 17.98 5.07
C PRO A 187 35.41 17.26 6.33
N LYS A 188 36.50 16.53 6.16
CA LYS A 188 37.27 15.94 7.24
C LYS A 188 38.39 16.87 7.67
N GLN A 189 38.96 16.55 8.82
CA GLN A 189 40.06 17.28 9.44
C GLN A 189 41.20 17.68 8.48
N PRO A 190 41.68 16.83 7.54
CA PRO A 190 42.77 17.23 6.63
C PRO A 190 42.43 18.39 5.70
N PHE A 191 41.18 18.47 5.22
CA PHE A 191 40.74 19.61 4.40
C PHE A 191 40.60 20.87 5.24
N ILE A 192 40.07 20.75 6.46
CA ILE A 192 39.95 21.85 7.43
C ILE A 192 41.32 22.45 7.74
N GLU A 193 42.32 21.60 8.01
CA GLU A 193 43.70 22.03 8.27
C GLU A 193 44.34 22.72 7.06
N TRP A 194 44.06 22.23 5.84
CA TRP A 194 44.51 22.88 4.62
C TRP A 194 43.93 24.29 4.49
N MET A 195 42.62 24.46 4.73
CA MET A 195 41.98 25.79 4.70
C MET A 195 42.53 26.74 5.76
N GLN A 196 42.69 26.27 7.02
CA GLN A 196 43.21 27.08 8.13
C GLN A 196 44.63 27.61 7.86
N ARG A 197 45.44 26.83 7.13
CA ARG A 197 46.80 27.25 6.73
C ARG A 197 46.79 28.42 5.75
N LEU A 198 45.79 28.50 4.86
CA LEU A 198 45.69 29.56 3.85
C LEU A 198 45.20 30.89 4.44
N GLU A 199 44.31 30.84 5.44
CA GLU A 199 43.71 32.03 6.05
C GLU A 199 44.41 32.55 7.33
N GLY A 200 45.56 31.98 7.70
CA GLY A 200 46.36 32.51 8.81
C GLY A 200 45.74 32.31 10.20
N ASN A 201 45.07 31.16 10.42
CA ASN A 201 44.61 30.71 11.74
C ASN A 201 43.49 31.57 12.38
N SER A 202 42.72 32.33 11.58
CA SER A 202 41.46 32.90 12.07
C SER A 202 40.53 31.74 12.45
N LEU A 203 40.08 31.71 13.70
CA LEU A 203 39.25 30.64 14.25
C LEU A 203 37.92 30.60 13.51
N PHE A 204 37.82 29.75 12.48
CA PHE A 204 36.54 29.37 11.92
C PHE A 204 35.75 28.61 12.98
N PRO A 205 34.55 29.07 13.37
CA PRO A 205 33.62 28.20 14.08
C PRO A 205 33.44 26.95 13.22
N VAL A 206 33.69 25.77 13.80
CA VAL A 206 33.67 24.44 13.17
C VAL A 206 32.22 24.05 12.86
N GLU A 207 31.61 24.82 11.98
CA GLU A 207 30.31 24.56 11.40
C GLU A 207 30.44 24.96 9.93
N ILE A 208 31.26 24.21 9.19
CA ILE A 208 31.18 24.17 7.72
C ILE A 208 29.83 23.48 7.41
N THR A 209 28.75 24.22 7.61
CA THR A 209 27.37 23.76 7.51
C THR A 209 26.89 23.80 6.07
N GLU A 210 27.49 24.68 5.25
CA GLU A 210 27.18 24.81 3.84
C GLU A 210 28.17 24.00 3.01
N THR A 211 27.70 22.86 2.52
CA THR A 211 28.41 22.03 1.54
C THR A 211 27.58 21.97 0.27
N PRO A 212 28.17 22.13 -0.91
CA PRO A 212 27.39 22.08 -2.14
C PRO A 212 26.83 20.67 -2.35
N VAL A 213 25.64 20.61 -2.91
CA VAL A 213 25.02 19.38 -3.37
C VAL A 213 25.29 19.22 -4.86
N TYR A 214 25.86 18.08 -5.23
CA TYR A 214 26.12 17.70 -6.61
C TYR A 214 25.00 16.80 -7.10
N LEU A 215 24.27 17.24 -8.12
CA LEU A 215 23.23 16.45 -8.77
C LEU A 215 23.80 15.66 -9.96
N LEU A 216 23.44 14.38 -10.03
CA LEU A 216 23.83 13.44 -11.07
C LEU A 216 22.58 12.90 -11.73
N ALA A 217 22.70 12.43 -12.97
CA ALA A 217 21.71 11.50 -13.52
C ALA A 217 21.56 10.30 -12.58
N GLU A 218 20.33 9.85 -12.40
CA GLU A 218 19.97 8.70 -11.57
C GLU A 218 20.90 7.49 -11.76
N LYS A 219 21.16 6.81 -10.65
CA LYS A 219 22.04 5.67 -10.49
C LYS A 219 21.28 4.62 -9.70
N GLU A 220 21.44 3.37 -10.12
CA GLU A 220 20.85 2.18 -9.51
C GLU A 220 21.26 1.93 -8.06
N SER A 221 22.36 2.55 -7.58
CA SER A 221 22.82 2.37 -6.20
C SER A 221 23.82 3.44 -5.75
N ASN A 222 24.07 3.51 -4.43
CA ASN A 222 25.13 4.35 -3.86
C ASN A 222 26.52 3.94 -4.36
N GLU A 223 26.76 2.66 -4.60
CA GLU A 223 28.01 2.15 -5.18
C GLU A 223 28.21 2.67 -6.60
N ALA A 224 27.15 2.80 -7.39
CA ALA A 224 27.21 3.40 -8.72
C ALA A 224 27.52 4.91 -8.66
N VAL A 225 27.02 5.62 -7.64
CA VAL A 225 27.42 7.00 -7.34
C VAL A 225 28.91 7.09 -6.99
N GLU A 226 29.39 6.22 -6.09
CA GLU A 226 30.81 6.17 -5.72
C GLU A 226 31.72 5.82 -6.90
N ALA A 227 31.30 4.89 -7.76
CA ALA A 227 32.05 4.53 -8.96
C ALA A 227 32.16 5.71 -9.94
N TRP A 228 31.09 6.50 -10.09
CA TRP A 228 31.14 7.75 -10.86
C TRP A 228 32.08 8.76 -10.20
N LEU A 229 31.97 8.97 -8.89
CA LEU A 229 32.80 9.92 -8.15
C LEU A 229 34.27 9.54 -8.25
N LYS A 230 34.64 8.26 -8.12
CA LYS A 230 36.01 7.78 -8.27
C LYS A 230 36.61 8.07 -9.65
N LYS A 231 35.79 8.09 -10.70
CA LYS A 231 36.23 8.46 -12.06
C LYS A 231 36.36 9.98 -12.24
N ASN A 232 35.58 10.76 -11.50
CA ASN A 232 35.46 12.22 -11.66
C ASN A 232 36.02 13.03 -10.48
N PHE A 233 36.67 12.38 -9.52
CA PHE A 233 37.01 12.96 -8.23
C PHE A 233 37.87 14.21 -8.36
N ASP A 234 38.80 14.27 -9.31
CA ASP A 234 39.70 15.41 -9.45
C ASP A 234 38.94 16.69 -9.84
N THR A 235 37.93 16.58 -10.70
CA THR A 235 37.08 17.72 -11.07
C THR A 235 36.27 18.21 -9.87
N VAL A 236 35.67 17.29 -9.11
CA VAL A 236 34.89 17.63 -7.91
C VAL A 236 35.80 18.21 -6.82
N PHE A 237 36.98 17.63 -6.63
CA PHE A 237 37.97 18.10 -5.66
C PHE A 237 38.47 19.49 -6.02
N ARG A 238 38.78 19.76 -7.31
CA ARG A 238 39.15 21.11 -7.75
C ARG A 238 38.06 22.14 -7.45
N ARG A 239 36.78 21.83 -7.70
CA ARG A 239 35.67 22.72 -7.33
C ARG A 239 35.61 23.02 -5.82
N GLN A 240 35.86 22.00 -4.98
CA GLN A 240 35.96 22.20 -3.53
C GLN A 240 37.18 23.04 -3.14
N LEU A 241 38.31 22.92 -3.83
CA LEU A 241 39.49 23.75 -3.52
C LEU A 241 39.24 25.21 -3.96
N GLU A 242 38.66 25.39 -5.14
CA GLU A 242 38.36 26.69 -5.75
C GLU A 242 37.34 27.51 -4.96
N SER A 243 36.31 26.85 -4.39
CA SER A 243 35.31 27.53 -3.57
C SER A 243 35.90 28.20 -2.33
N TRP A 244 37.09 27.78 -1.90
CA TRP A 244 37.80 28.34 -0.74
C TRP A 244 39.03 29.15 -1.13
N HIS A 245 39.74 28.77 -2.20
CA HIS A 245 40.93 29.49 -2.63
C HIS A 245 41.15 29.38 -4.13
N THR A 246 41.21 30.50 -4.83
CA THR A 246 41.28 30.54 -6.30
C THR A 246 42.70 30.38 -6.86
N ASP A 247 43.77 30.55 -6.08
CA ASP A 247 45.13 30.33 -6.56
C ASP A 247 45.47 28.83 -6.61
N GLU A 248 45.37 28.24 -7.80
CA GLU A 248 45.71 26.83 -8.04
C GLU A 248 47.15 26.46 -7.65
N LYS A 249 48.05 27.44 -7.48
CA LYS A 249 49.43 27.18 -7.03
C LYS A 249 49.48 26.62 -5.61
N GLU A 250 48.56 27.04 -4.76
CA GLU A 250 48.46 26.65 -3.35
C GLU A 250 47.63 25.36 -3.14
N TRP A 251 47.02 24.83 -4.21
CA TRP A 251 46.28 23.57 -4.16
C TRP A 251 47.21 22.36 -4.05
N PRO A 252 46.75 21.25 -3.43
CA PRO A 252 47.47 19.98 -3.48
C PRO A 252 47.76 19.57 -4.94
N LYS A 253 49.04 19.29 -5.26
CA LYS A 253 49.49 19.02 -6.64
C LYS A 253 49.23 17.59 -7.11
N ASN A 254 49.47 16.60 -6.25
CA ASN A 254 49.32 15.18 -6.57
C ASN A 254 48.00 14.63 -6.02
N ARG A 255 46.87 15.20 -6.44
CA ARG A 255 45.54 14.77 -5.98
C ARG A 255 45.29 13.34 -6.45
N THR A 256 44.95 12.47 -5.51
CA THR A 256 44.56 11.09 -5.78
C THR A 256 43.20 10.83 -5.15
N TYR A 257 42.49 9.82 -5.64
CA TYR A 257 41.21 9.44 -5.04
C TYR A 257 41.36 9.07 -3.56
N LYS A 258 42.50 8.48 -3.17
CA LYS A 258 42.81 8.19 -1.77
C LYS A 258 42.83 9.46 -0.93
N MET A 259 43.57 10.49 -1.38
CA MET A 259 43.61 11.79 -0.69
C MET A 259 42.21 12.39 -0.59
N PHE A 260 41.44 12.36 -1.68
CA PHE A 260 40.06 12.83 -1.68
C PHE A 260 39.20 12.11 -0.61
N SER A 261 39.26 10.78 -0.51
CA SER A 261 38.52 10.01 0.50
C SER A 261 38.99 10.22 1.94
N GLU A 262 40.26 10.62 2.14
CA GLU A 262 40.79 11.02 3.45
C GLU A 262 40.32 12.43 3.85
N TRP A 263 39.99 13.26 2.87
CA TRP A 263 39.64 14.66 3.04
C TRP A 263 38.12 14.90 3.13
N PHE A 264 37.31 13.99 2.61
CA PHE A 264 35.85 14.13 2.61
C PHE A 264 35.15 12.81 2.96
N ASP A 265 34.01 12.90 3.64
CA ASP A 265 32.97 11.88 3.64
C ASP A 265 31.93 12.23 2.57
N VAL A 266 31.46 11.20 1.86
CA VAL A 266 30.42 11.37 0.83
C VAL A 266 29.07 11.07 1.49
N LYS A 267 28.20 12.08 1.56
CA LYS A 267 26.82 11.90 1.99
C LYS A 267 25.93 11.76 0.77
N HIS A 268 25.26 10.63 0.65
CA HIS A 268 24.36 10.32 -0.46
C HIS A 268 22.95 10.85 -0.19
N HIS A 269 22.31 11.36 -1.24
CA HIS A 269 20.92 11.81 -1.25
C HIS A 269 20.21 11.07 -2.40
N SER A 270 19.52 9.99 -2.06
CA SER A 270 18.84 9.14 -3.05
C SER A 270 17.55 9.75 -3.59
N MET A 271 16.92 10.64 -2.82
CA MET A 271 15.67 11.30 -3.16
C MET A 271 15.90 12.81 -3.24
N VAL A 272 15.54 13.42 -4.37
CA VAL A 272 15.69 14.86 -4.61
C VAL A 272 14.34 15.40 -5.07
N PHE A 273 13.86 16.45 -4.40
CA PHE A 273 12.59 17.10 -4.70
C PHE A 273 12.83 18.56 -5.09
N ASP A 274 12.46 18.91 -6.31
CA ASP A 274 12.34 20.26 -6.85
C ASP A 274 10.91 20.77 -6.64
N LEU A 275 10.74 21.67 -5.69
CA LEU A 275 9.41 22.17 -5.28
C LEU A 275 8.93 23.35 -6.14
N GLU A 276 9.69 23.75 -7.15
CA GLU A 276 9.36 24.90 -8.00
C GLU A 276 8.71 24.48 -9.33
N ASP A 277 7.82 25.33 -9.85
CA ASP A 277 7.08 25.06 -11.09
C ASP A 277 7.86 25.41 -12.37
N PHE A 278 9.09 25.93 -12.25
CA PHE A 278 9.94 26.34 -13.38
C PHE A 278 11.20 25.47 -13.47
N PRO A 279 11.74 25.21 -14.68
CA PRO A 279 12.92 24.35 -14.84
C PRO A 279 14.17 24.89 -14.14
N VAL A 280 15.00 23.98 -13.62
CA VAL A 280 16.34 24.31 -13.13
C VAL A 280 17.25 24.72 -14.30
N ASP A 281 17.62 25.99 -14.33
CA ASP A 281 18.63 26.52 -15.25
C ASP A 281 20.05 26.27 -14.72
N LYS A 282 20.98 26.01 -15.64
CA LYS A 282 22.41 26.00 -15.33
C LYS A 282 22.96 27.37 -15.65
N ASP A 283 23.59 28.01 -14.68
CA ASP A 283 24.43 29.16 -14.95
C ASP A 283 25.51 28.75 -15.96
N ILE A 284 25.49 29.42 -17.12
CA ILE A 284 26.52 29.25 -18.14
C ILE A 284 27.61 30.25 -17.78
N GLU A 285 28.71 29.75 -17.21
CA GLU A 285 29.98 30.50 -17.15
C GLU A 285 30.64 30.60 -18.53
#